data_AF-A0A9E2VLD2-F1
#
_entry.id   AF-A0A9E2VLD2-F1
#
_cell.length_a   1.000
_cell.length_b   1.000
_cell.length_c   1.000
_cell.angle_alpha   90.00
_cell.angle_beta   90.00
_cell.angle_gamma   90.00
#
_symmetry.space_group_name_H-M   'P 1'
#
loop_
_entity.id
_entity.type
_entity.pdbx_description
1 polymer ?
#
loop_
_entity_poly.entity_id
_entity_poly.type
_entity_poly.pdbx_seq_one_letter_code
_entity_poly.pdbx_strand_id
1 'polypeptide(L)' 'NCPDIFELDSGDFAVIGITMTAKAAPHLPPSASCGPDESIVWIPRKTLVLAKPDIPDKV' A
#
# COMPACT_ATOMS: atom_id res chain seq x y z
N ASN A 1 -7.23 -0.70 -15.02
CA ASN A 1 -6.32 0.48 -15.05
C ASN A 1 -6.66 1.46 -13.95
N CYS A 2 -6.31 1.12 -12.71
CA CYS A 2 -6.01 2.14 -11.71
C CYS A 2 -4.51 2.44 -11.84
N PRO A 3 -4.09 3.66 -12.20
CA PRO A 3 -2.66 3.95 -12.44
C PRO A 3 -1.80 3.90 -11.17
N ASP A 4 -2.43 3.89 -9.99
CA ASP A 4 -1.74 4.09 -8.71
C ASP A 4 -1.38 2.79 -7.98
N ILE A 5 -1.84 1.62 -8.45
CA ILE A 5 -1.48 0.30 -7.92
C ILE A 5 -1.24 -0.62 -9.11
N PHE A 6 -0.06 -1.23 -9.20
CA PHE A 6 0.25 -2.19 -10.27
C PHE A 6 1.21 -3.28 -9.79
N GLU A 7 1.04 -4.46 -10.36
CA GLU A 7 1.86 -5.65 -10.09
C GLU A 7 3.20 -5.53 -10.83
N LEU A 8 4.27 -5.96 -10.16
CA LEU A 8 5.63 -6.05 -10.67
C LEU A 8 5.88 -7.45 -11.22
N ASP A 9 6.94 -7.61 -12.01
CA ASP A 9 7.34 -8.92 -12.56
C ASP A 9 7.64 -9.97 -11.47
N SER A 10 7.89 -9.54 -10.23
CA SER A 10 8.07 -10.42 -9.07
C SER A 10 6.76 -10.98 -8.49
N GLY A 11 5.61 -10.41 -8.86
CA GLY A 11 4.31 -10.64 -8.22
C GLY A 11 4.03 -9.71 -7.04
N ASP A 12 4.98 -8.86 -6.64
CA ASP A 12 4.77 -7.81 -5.65
C ASP A 12 4.04 -6.60 -6.26
N PHE A 13 3.52 -5.70 -5.42
CA PHE A 13 2.80 -4.52 -5.89
C PHE A 13 3.57 -3.24 -5.60
N ALA A 14 3.68 -2.39 -6.62
CA ALA A 14 4.07 -1.00 -6.45
C ALA A 14 2.82 -0.13 -6.23
N VAL A 15 2.91 0.80 -5.27
CA VAL A 15 1.81 1.70 -4.92
C VAL A 15 2.28 3.14 -4.91
N ILE A 16 1.57 3.98 -5.67
CA ILE A 16 1.79 5.42 -5.71
C ILE A 16 0.82 6.07 -4.73
N GLY A 17 1.37 6.79 -3.75
CA GLY A 17 0.58 7.45 -2.71
C GLY A 17 1.34 8.57 -2.01
N ILE A 18 0.69 9.20 -1.03
CA ILE A 18 1.31 10.27 -0.24
C ILE A 18 1.99 9.64 0.98
N THR A 19 3.31 9.77 1.10
CA THR A 19 4.04 9.29 2.27
C THR A 19 3.52 9.97 3.55
N MET A 20 3.17 9.15 4.54
CA MET A 20 2.61 9.60 5.81
C MET A 20 3.22 8.90 7.04
N THR A 21 4.36 8.21 6.89
CA THR A 21 5.00 7.42 7.96
C THR A 21 5.07 8.16 9.30
N ALA A 22 5.57 9.40 9.33
CA ALA A 22 5.70 10.16 10.56
C ALA A 22 4.35 10.47 11.24
N LYS A 23 3.28 10.63 10.46
CA LYS A 23 1.92 10.88 10.97
C LYS A 23 1.23 9.60 11.42
N ALA A 24 1.50 8.49 10.74
CA ALA A 24 0.88 7.20 11.03
C ALA A 24 1.57 6.46 12.19
N ALA A 25 2.88 6.63 12.37
CA ALA A 25 3.67 5.91 13.36
C ALA A 25 3.09 5.95 14.80
N PRO A 26 2.60 7.09 15.33
CA PRO A 26 2.00 7.13 16.67
C PRO A 26 0.65 6.39 16.79
N HIS A 27 0.02 6.07 15.66
CA HIS A 27 -1.29 5.43 15.57
C HIS A 27 -1.23 3.98 15.12
N LEU A 28 -0.02 3.44 14.91
CA LEU A 28 0.14 2.04 14.54
C LEU A 28 -0.31 1.14 15.70
N PRO A 29 -1.00 0.03 15.40
CA PRO A 29 -1.26 -1.00 16.40
C PRO A 29 0.07 -1.57 16.93
N PRO A 30 0.11 -2.12 18.15
CA PRO A 30 1.33 -2.65 18.75
C PRO A 30 2.02 -3.75 17.93
N SER A 31 1.28 -4.42 17.04
CA SER A 31 1.78 -5.47 16.15
C SER A 31 2.35 -4.95 14.83
N ALA A 32 2.34 -3.65 14.57
CA ALA A 32 2.80 -3.05 13.33
C ALA A 32 3.95 -2.07 13.59
N SER A 33 4.99 -2.19 12.77
CA SER A 33 6.11 -1.26 12.73
C SER A 33 6.48 -1.00 11.27
N CYS A 34 7.14 0.13 11.02
CA CYS A 34 7.69 0.46 9.72
C CYS A 34 9.21 0.26 9.79
N GLY A 35 9.74 -0.66 8.98
CA GLY A 35 11.17 -0.93 8.85
C GLY A 35 11.96 0.23 8.21
N PRO A 36 13.30 0.17 8.22
CA PRO A 36 14.15 1.24 7.70
C PRO A 36 13.97 1.51 6.20
N ASP A 37 13.60 0.49 5.42
CA ASP A 37 13.35 0.57 3.98
C ASP A 37 11.85 0.59 3.64
N GLU A 38 11.00 0.78 4.64
CA GLU A 38 9.55 0.81 4.48
C GLU A 38 9.00 2.23 4.63
N SER A 39 7.83 2.47 4.03
CA SER A 39 7.09 3.70 4.27
C SER A 39 5.59 3.44 4.29
N ILE A 40 4.88 4.16 5.15
CA ILE A 40 3.42 4.12 5.18
C ILE A 40 2.93 5.17 4.20
N VAL A 41 2.16 4.72 3.21
CA VAL A 41 1.58 5.58 2.17
C VAL A 41 0.08 5.71 2.34
N TRP A 42 -0.43 6.91 2.09
CA TRP A 42 -1.85 7.16 1.98
C TRP A 42 -2.34 6.76 0.61
N ILE A 43 -3.35 5.89 0.56
CA ILE A 43 -4.01 5.47 -0.67
C ILE A 43 -5.48 5.89 -0.58
N PRO A 44 -6.02 6.65 -1.54
CA PRO A 44 -7.45 6.94 -1.59
C PRO A 44 -8.27 5.65 -1.65
N ARG A 45 -9.36 5.57 -0.88
CA ARG A 45 -10.25 4.40 -0.87
C ARG A 45 -10.67 3.97 -2.29
N LYS A 46 -10.96 4.94 -3.16
CA LYS A 46 -11.38 4.68 -4.55
C LYS A 46 -10.31 3.90 -5.31
N THR A 47 -9.03 4.26 -5.15
CA THR A 47 -7.90 3.58 -5.78
C THR A 47 -7.87 2.10 -5.38
N LEU A 48 -7.92 1.82 -4.08
CA LEU A 48 -7.88 0.45 -3.58
C LEU A 48 -9.09 -0.38 -4.03
N VAL A 49 -10.28 0.22 -4.03
CA VAL A 49 -11.52 -0.44 -4.47
C VAL A 49 -11.49 -0.76 -5.96
N LEU A 50 -10.95 0.13 -6.79
CA LEU A 50 -10.81 -0.09 -8.23
C LEU A 50 -9.70 -1.09 -8.58
N ALA A 51 -8.65 -1.19 -7.76
CA ALA A 51 -7.59 -2.17 -7.93
C ALA A 51 -8.01 -3.59 -7.50
N LYS A 52 -9.04 -3.73 -6.67
CA LYS A 52 -9.45 -5.03 -6.11
C LYS A 52 -9.61 -6.16 -7.15
N PRO A 53 -10.23 -5.97 -8.33
CA PRO A 53 -10.37 -7.04 -9.32
C PRO A 53 -9.03 -7.52 -9.91
N ASP A 54 -8.00 -6.68 -9.82
CA ASP A 54 -6.65 -6.93 -10.34
C ASP A 54 -5.73 -7.56 -9.27
N ILE A 55 -6.17 -7.68 -8.00
CA ILE A 55 -5.38 -8.23 -6.89
C ILE A 55 -5.80 -9.70 -6.65
N PRO A 56 -4.87 -10.68 -6.72
CA PRO A 56 -5.19 -12.09 -6.47
C PRO A 56 -5.68 -12.36 -5.04
N ASP A 57 -6.67 -13.25 -4.90
CA ASP A 57 -7.17 -13.71 -3.58
C ASP A 57 -6.25 -14.75 -2.90
N LYS A 58 -5.27 -15.29 -3.62
CA LYS A 58 -4.39 -16.38 -3.17
C LYS A 58 -2.93 -16.03 -3.45
N VAL A 59 -2.05 -16.42 -2.53
CA VAL A 59 -0.58 -16.34 -2.63
C VAL A 59 -0.04 -17.55 -3.37
#